data_AF-A0A3M1N5T2-F1
#
_entry.id   AF-A0A3M1N5T2-F1
#
_cell.length_a   1.000
_cell.length_b   1.000
_cell.length_c   1.000
_cell.angle_alpha   90.00
_cell.angle_beta   90.00
_cell.angle_gamma   90.00
#
_symmetry.space_group_name_H-M   'P 1'
#
loop_
_entity.id
_entity.type
_entity.pdbx_description
1 polymer ?
#
loop_
_entity_poly.entity_id
_entity_poly.type
_entity_poly.pdbx_seq_one_letter_code
_entity_poly.pdbx_strand_id
1 'polypeptide(L)'
;DSIAFAIERQQEKLSRDTINALVVMTDGEDTNSERFRDATTLMDRFGASAENAVDISIFTIGYDLDESGLRPLRIIADRGRGAFYEGKVENIRDIYTEISTFF
;
A
#
# COMPACT_ATOMS: atom_id res chain seq x y z
N ASP A 1 -3.77 5.75 -8.96
CA ASP A 1 -5.24 5.60 -8.82
C ASP A 1 -5.72 4.22 -8.36
N SER A 2 -5.13 3.11 -8.80
CA SER A 2 -5.55 1.75 -8.42
C SER A 2 -5.65 1.51 -6.91
N ILE A 3 -4.73 2.08 -6.13
CA ILE A 3 -4.72 2.00 -4.67
C ILE A 3 -5.94 2.71 -4.06
N ALA A 4 -6.28 3.91 -4.55
CA ALA A 4 -7.46 4.64 -4.09
C ALA A 4 -8.74 3.84 -4.35
N PHE A 5 -8.86 3.27 -5.55
CA PHE A 5 -10.00 2.43 -5.92
C PHE A 5 -10.12 1.19 -5.01
N ALA A 6 -9.00 0.54 -4.70
CA ALA A 6 -8.99 -0.62 -3.80
C ALA A 6 -9.42 -0.24 -2.37
N ILE A 7 -8.95 0.90 -1.84
CA ILE A 7 -9.34 1.40 -0.52
C ILE A 7 -10.84 1.71 -0.49
N GLU A 8 -11.36 2.44 -1.47
CA GLU A 8 -12.79 2.80 -1.56
C GLU A 8 -13.67 1.55 -1.67
N ARG A 9 -13.28 0.57 -2.49
CA ARG A 9 -14.00 -0.70 -2.60
C ARG A 9 -13.96 -1.52 -1.32
N GLN A 10 -12.86 -1.46 -0.58
CA GLN A 10 -12.74 -2.16 0.69
C GLN A 10 -13.55 -1.46 1.78
N GLN A 11 -13.63 -0.13 1.79
CA GLN A 11 -14.47 0.66 2.70
C GLN A 11 -15.93 0.20 2.71
N GLU A 12 -16.49 -0.10 1.53
CA GLU A 12 -17.86 -0.61 1.41
C GLU A 12 -18.07 -1.99 2.06
N LYS A 13 -16.98 -2.72 2.33
CA LYS A 13 -16.98 -4.12 2.81
C LYS A 13 -16.23 -4.32 4.11
N LEU A 14 -15.78 -3.26 4.78
CA LEU A 14 -15.03 -3.36 6.03
C LEU A 14 -15.88 -4.08 7.07
N SER A 15 -15.42 -5.26 7.48
CA SER A 15 -15.90 -5.88 8.71
C SER A 15 -15.02 -5.38 9.86
N ARG A 16 -15.66 -4.99 10.96
CA ARG A 16 -14.98 -4.56 12.19
C ARG A 16 -14.32 -5.73 12.93
N ASP A 17 -14.72 -6.96 12.60
CA ASP A 17 -14.27 -8.19 13.27
C ASP A 17 -13.15 -8.89 12.48
N THR A 18 -12.63 -8.28 11.42
CA THR A 18 -11.57 -8.86 10.56
C THR A 18 -10.45 -7.88 10.30
N ILE A 19 -9.23 -8.39 10.18
CA ILE A 19 -8.07 -7.63 9.72
C ILE A 19 -8.30 -7.26 8.25
N ASN A 20 -8.31 -5.97 7.94
CA ASN A 20 -8.37 -5.49 6.57
C ASN A 20 -6.97 -5.08 6.13
N ALA A 21 -6.48 -5.65 5.04
CA ALA A 21 -5.18 -5.30 4.51
C ALA A 21 -5.22 -5.20 2.98
N LEU A 22 -4.34 -4.36 2.45
CA LEU A 22 -4.11 -4.21 1.02
C LEU A 22 -2.63 -4.49 0.75
N VAL A 23 -2.36 -5.44 -0.14
CA VAL A 23 -1.01 -5.71 -0.63
C VAL A 23 -0.88 -5.13 -2.03
N VAL A 24 0.03 -4.18 -2.21
CA VAL A 24 0.31 -3.52 -3.49
C VAL A 24 1.60 -4.11 -4.03
N MET A 25 1.55 -4.70 -5.22
CA MET A 25 2.70 -5.25 -5.92
C MET A 25 2.91 -4.49 -7.23
N THR A 26 4.08 -3.89 -7.42
CA THR A 26 4.36 -3.03 -8.59
C THR A 26 5.85 -2.86 -8.81
N ASP A 27 6.22 -2.45 -10.02
CA ASP A 27 7.51 -1.92 -10.44
C ASP A 27 7.74 -0.44 -10.06
N GLY A 28 6.80 0.18 -9.33
CA GLY A 28 6.91 1.53 -8.79
C GLY A 28 6.68 2.65 -9.80
N GLU A 29 6.50 2.33 -11.09
CA GLU A 29 6.20 3.32 -12.10
C GLU A 29 4.70 3.66 -12.14
N ASP A 30 4.36 4.91 -11.83
CA ASP A 30 3.02 5.42 -12.03
C ASP A 30 2.85 5.94 -13.46
N THR A 31 2.26 5.13 -14.33
CA THR A 31 2.14 5.42 -15.76
C THR A 31 0.87 6.17 -16.14
N ASN A 32 -0.17 6.16 -15.29
CA ASN A 32 -1.51 6.61 -15.71
C ASN A 32 -2.43 7.09 -14.57
N SER A 33 -1.90 7.50 -13.42
CA SER A 33 -2.75 8.09 -12.38
C SER A 33 -3.11 9.54 -12.71
N GLU A 34 -4.41 9.84 -12.71
CA GLU A 34 -4.94 11.18 -12.97
C GLU A 34 -5.51 11.84 -11.70
N ARG A 35 -6.09 11.03 -10.80
CA ARG A 35 -6.78 11.51 -9.60
C ARG A 35 -5.82 11.86 -8.47
N PHE A 36 -4.75 11.10 -8.30
CA PHE A 36 -3.68 11.39 -7.35
C PHE A 36 -2.33 11.37 -8.07
N ARG A 37 -1.73 12.55 -8.22
CA ARG A 37 -0.45 12.73 -8.93
C ARG A 37 0.77 12.36 -8.09
N ASP A 38 0.58 12.17 -6.79
CA ASP A 38 1.64 11.77 -5.87
C ASP A 38 1.07 10.95 -4.70
N ALA A 39 1.94 10.11 -4.13
CA ALA A 39 1.61 9.23 -3.00
C ALA A 39 1.23 9.99 -1.72
N THR A 40 1.77 11.19 -1.51
CA THR A 40 1.50 11.99 -0.31
C THR A 40 0.03 12.42 -0.30
N THR A 41 -0.45 13.00 -1.41
CA THR A 41 -1.83 13.46 -1.58
C THR A 41 -2.83 12.30 -1.47
N LEU A 42 -2.48 11.12 -2.01
CA LEU A 42 -3.27 9.90 -1.83
C LEU A 42 -3.39 9.56 -0.34
N MET A 43 -2.27 9.52 0.38
CA MET A 43 -2.23 9.11 1.77
C MET A 43 -2.71 10.18 2.76
N ASP A 44 -2.71 11.46 2.40
CA ASP A 44 -3.37 12.49 3.20
C ASP A 44 -4.89 12.29 3.22
N ARG A 45 -5.45 11.71 2.15
CA ARG A 45 -6.88 11.40 2.06
C ARG A 45 -7.28 10.09 2.75
N PHE A 46 -6.45 9.05 2.63
CA PHE A 46 -6.81 7.69 3.05
C PHE A 46 -5.94 7.10 4.15
N GLY A 47 -4.82 7.75 4.49
CA GLY A 47 -3.85 7.23 5.43
C GLY A 47 -4.34 7.25 6.89
N ALA A 48 -3.48 6.75 7.76
CA ALA A 48 -3.78 6.56 9.17
C ALA A 48 -4.14 7.85 9.92
N SER A 49 -3.61 8.98 9.46
CA SER A 49 -3.84 10.31 10.05
C SER A 49 -4.95 11.10 9.34
N ALA A 50 -5.63 10.52 8.35
CA ALA A 50 -6.71 11.20 7.64
C ALA A 50 -7.95 11.34 8.55
N GLU A 51 -8.75 12.38 8.31
CA GLU A 51 -10.01 12.62 9.05
C GLU A 51 -10.98 11.43 8.93
N ASN A 52 -10.97 10.76 7.78
CA ASN A 52 -11.69 9.51 7.52
C ASN A 52 -10.71 8.34 7.40
N ALA A 53 -9.75 8.24 8.34
CA ALA A 53 -8.76 7.18 8.36
C ALA A 53 -9.43 5.81 8.25
N VAL A 54 -8.98 5.04 7.27
CA VAL A 54 -9.53 3.72 7.00
C VAL A 54 -8.80 2.70 7.86
N ASP A 55 -9.52 1.73 8.42
CA ASP A 55 -8.87 0.66 9.16
C ASP A 55 -8.29 -0.43 8.25
N ILE A 56 -7.37 -0.04 7.36
CA ILE A 56 -6.71 -0.93 6.40
C ILE A 56 -5.19 -0.78 6.55
N SER A 57 -4.50 -1.89 6.77
CA SER A 57 -3.03 -1.94 6.70
C SER A 57 -2.57 -2.09 5.25
N ILE A 58 -1.74 -1.17 4.75
CA ILE A 58 -1.26 -1.19 3.36
C ILE A 58 0.21 -1.62 3.31
N PHE A 59 0.46 -2.78 2.72
CA PHE A 59 1.80 -3.31 2.47
C PHE A 59 2.18 -3.08 1.02
N THR A 60 3.39 -2.61 0.75
CA THR A 60 3.88 -2.36 -0.61
C THR A 60 5.07 -3.25 -0.90
N ILE A 61 5.04 -3.94 -2.04
CA ILE A 61 6.12 -4.81 -2.54
C ILE A 61 6.53 -4.27 -3.90
N GLY A 62 7.73 -3.72 -3.95
CA GLY A 62 8.30 -3.12 -5.15
C GLY A 62 9.30 -4.04 -5.85
N TYR A 63 9.17 -4.27 -7.15
CA TYR A 63 10.10 -5.09 -7.93
C TYR A 63 10.95 -4.20 -8.84
N ASP A 64 12.25 -4.50 -8.97
CA ASP A 64 13.18 -3.82 -9.89
C ASP A 64 13.11 -2.28 -9.86
N LEU A 65 12.97 -1.72 -8.65
CA LEU A 65 12.74 -0.29 -8.43
C LEU A 65 14.00 0.57 -8.60
N ASP A 66 13.82 1.78 -9.11
CA ASP A 66 14.74 2.89 -8.91
C ASP A 66 14.29 3.80 -7.73
N GLU A 67 15.05 4.87 -7.44
CA GLU A 67 14.68 5.83 -6.38
C GLU A 67 13.31 6.50 -6.63
N SER A 68 12.90 6.63 -7.88
CA SER A 68 11.64 7.30 -8.25
C SER A 68 10.43 6.43 -7.93
N GLY A 69 10.55 5.11 -8.12
CA GLY A 69 9.52 4.14 -7.74
C GLY A 69 9.52 3.78 -6.24
N LEU A 70 10.69 3.82 -5.59
CA LEU A 70 10.81 3.48 -4.17
C LEU A 70 10.11 4.48 -3.26
N ARG A 71 10.30 5.80 -3.50
CA ARG A 71 9.77 6.85 -2.61
C ARG A 71 8.25 6.81 -2.46
N PRO A 72 7.44 6.74 -3.54
CA PRO A 72 5.99 6.63 -3.44
C PRO A 72 5.53 5.43 -2.62
N LEU A 73 6.09 4.24 -2.87
CA LEU A 73 5.69 3.01 -2.21
C LEU A 73 5.99 3.01 -0.71
N ARG A 74 7.12 3.60 -0.32
CA ARG A 74 7.47 3.79 1.08
C ARG A 74 6.52 4.75 1.78
N ILE A 75 6.18 5.88 1.16
CA ILE A 75 5.21 6.84 1.70
C ILE A 75 3.84 6.17 1.93
N ILE A 76 3.41 5.34 0.97
CA ILE A 76 2.14 4.59 1.05
C ILE A 76 2.16 3.62 2.23
N ALA A 77 3.21 2.80 2.38
CA ALA A 77 3.31 1.86 3.49
C ALA A 77 3.39 2.55 4.84
N ASP A 78 4.27 3.55 4.98
CA ASP A 78 4.52 4.26 6.25
C ASP A 78 3.24 4.95 6.75
N ARG A 79 2.49 5.60 5.84
CA ARG A 79 1.23 6.28 6.19
C ARG A 79 0.04 5.33 6.25
N GLY A 80 0.18 4.11 5.76
CA GLY A 80 -0.86 3.08 5.68
C GLY A 80 -0.80 2.05 6.81
N ARG A 81 -0.03 2.27 7.87
CA ARG A 81 0.20 1.30 8.98
C ARG A 81 0.65 -0.08 8.50
N GLY A 82 1.44 -0.13 7.42
CA GLY A 82 2.04 -1.36 6.92
C GLY A 82 3.54 -1.22 6.78
N ALA A 83 4.11 -2.03 5.89
CA ALA A 83 5.54 -2.07 5.62
C ALA A 83 5.81 -2.10 4.12
N PHE A 84 6.93 -1.51 3.74
CA PHE A 84 7.48 -1.58 2.39
C PHE A 84 8.52 -2.70 2.31
N TYR A 85 8.44 -3.48 1.24
CA TYR A 85 9.39 -4.54 0.91
C TYR A 85 9.91 -4.35 -0.51
N GLU A 86 11.21 -4.56 -0.69
CA GLU A 86 11.80 -4.72 -2.02
C GLU A 86 11.68 -6.19 -2.43
N GLY A 87 10.82 -6.49 -3.39
CA GLY A 87 10.56 -7.83 -3.91
C GLY A 87 11.68 -8.30 -4.84
N LYS A 88 12.27 -9.44 -4.51
CA LYS A 88 13.23 -10.19 -5.32
C LYS A 88 12.84 -11.66 -5.33
N VAL A 89 13.27 -12.40 -6.34
CA VAL A 89 12.95 -13.84 -6.44
C VAL A 89 13.47 -14.59 -5.20
N GLU A 90 14.59 -14.13 -4.65
CA GLU A 90 15.26 -14.75 -3.51
C GLU A 90 14.54 -14.53 -2.18
N ASN A 91 13.80 -13.42 -2.01
CA ASN A 91 13.23 -13.01 -0.72
C ASN A 91 11.69 -13.07 -0.67
N ILE A 92 11.01 -13.43 -1.76
CA ILE A 92 9.54 -13.43 -1.82
C ILE A 92 8.90 -14.34 -0.77
N ARG A 93 9.56 -15.46 -0.42
CA ARG A 93 9.11 -16.38 0.63
C ARG A 93 9.20 -15.74 2.02
N ASP A 94 10.26 -14.98 2.27
CA ASP A 94 10.48 -14.31 3.55
C ASP A 94 9.48 -13.16 3.72
N ILE A 95 9.28 -12.35 2.67
CA ILE A 95 8.27 -11.28 2.63
C ILE A 95 6.87 -11.85 2.91
N TYR A 96 6.51 -12.95 2.25
CA TYR A 96 5.23 -13.60 2.48
C TYR A 96 5.08 -14.11 3.92
N THR A 97 6.15 -14.68 4.48
CA THR A 97 6.17 -15.16 5.86
C THR A 97 5.97 -14.00 6.83
N GLU A 98 6.67 -12.88 6.63
CA GLU A 98 6.54 -11.69 7.46
C GLU A 98 5.12 -11.12 7.41
N ILE A 99 4.58 -10.93 6.20
CA ILE A 99 3.20 -10.47 6.00
C ILE A 99 2.19 -11.43 6.65
N SER A 100 2.41 -12.75 6.59
CA SER A 100 1.52 -13.73 7.22
C SER A 100 1.46 -13.63 8.74
N THR A 101 2.47 -13.05 9.40
CA THR A 101 2.43 -12.82 10.86
C THR A 101 1.46 -11.70 11.27
N PHE A 102 1.06 -10.86 10.32
CA PHE A 102 0.08 -9.81 10.54
C PHE A 102 -1.38 -10.29 10.37
N PHE A 103 -1.59 -11.51 9.88
CA PHE A 103 -2.91 -12.11 9.62
C PHE A 103 -3.22 -13.26 10.57
#